data_AF-A0A7C4JMX8-F1
#
_entry.id   AF-A0A7C4JMX8-F1
#
_cell.length_a   1.000
_cell.length_b   1.000
_cell.length_c   1.000
_cell.angle_alpha   90.00
_cell.angle_beta   90.00
_cell.angle_gamma   90.00
#
_symmetry.space_group_name_H-M   'P 1'
#
loop_
_entity.id
_entity.type
_entity.pdbx_description
1 polymer ?
#
loop_
_entity_poly.entity_id
_entity_poly.type
_entity_poly.pdbx_seq_one_letter_code
_entity_poly.pdbx_strand_id
1 'polypeptide(L)'
;MVVSEEPGRGEEAAGMVYVPYNAKGMTFGEPYKKCGFCMTDENVDIWYENVEVPARYRIDEKPGDGSKIIHGYVIGLGRLAGAARLTGVATSVLEIVLDWTKDRMIAGKPVRERSLFASILAQMYRMIDLARQYYLSVTWQASRPEVYGEPWSPHMIAKFSSARSFAGEVAMFCTNKAMELMGSYGYSFEMNVEKYYRDYKIIQMWLGGAQRDLLDIAQGLYGPFRWGGYEEWLGRIHGKANPIKSNVDKTLSEAVGGSESKRIKRELEKDMEYDLDEALKKR
;
A
#
# COMPACT_ATOMS: atom_id res chain seq x y z
N MET A 1 -2.40 13.63 -10.11
CA MET A 1 -2.96 12.53 -10.92
C MET A 1 -1.81 11.68 -11.43
N VAL A 2 -1.95 10.35 -11.39
CA VAL A 2 -1.01 9.43 -12.05
C VAL A 2 -1.44 9.28 -13.51
N VAL A 3 -0.49 9.42 -14.43
CA VAL A 3 -0.72 9.30 -15.88
C VAL A 3 0.23 8.26 -16.46
N SER A 4 -0.16 7.64 -17.58
CA SER A 4 0.72 6.79 -18.37
C SER A 4 0.94 7.46 -19.73
N GLU A 5 2.17 7.85 -20.04
CA GLU A 5 2.49 8.51 -21.32
C GLU A 5 2.45 7.52 -22.49
N GLU A 6 2.88 6.28 -22.23
CA GLU A 6 2.90 5.17 -23.18
C GLU A 6 2.58 3.85 -22.45
N PRO A 7 1.33 3.35 -22.55
CA PRO A 7 0.89 2.16 -21.79
C PRO A 7 1.76 0.90 -22.00
N GLY A 8 2.49 0.82 -23.11
CA GLY A 8 3.39 -0.30 -23.43
C GLY A 8 4.72 -0.32 -22.68
N ARG A 9 5.12 0.77 -22.01
CA ARG A 9 6.44 0.90 -21.34
C ARG A 9 6.44 0.55 -19.85
N GLY A 10 5.31 0.10 -19.30
CA GLY A 10 5.22 -0.31 -17.90
C GLY A 10 5.49 0.84 -16.93
N GLU A 11 6.21 0.57 -15.84
CA GLU A 11 6.46 1.55 -14.76
C GLU A 11 7.20 2.81 -15.24
N GLU A 12 8.02 2.72 -16.28
CA GLU A 12 8.75 3.89 -16.80
C GLU A 12 7.83 4.95 -17.42
N ALA A 13 6.65 4.55 -17.89
CA ALA A 13 5.65 5.47 -18.44
C ALA A 13 4.79 6.15 -17.36
N ALA A 14 4.90 5.72 -16.09
CA ALA A 14 4.13 6.33 -15.01
C ALA A 14 4.70 7.73 -14.70
N GLY A 15 3.87 8.74 -14.94
CA GLY A 15 4.13 10.14 -14.60
C GLY A 15 3.15 10.65 -13.56
N MET A 16 3.44 11.81 -12.99
CA MET A 16 2.55 12.49 -12.06
C MET A 16 2.34 13.94 -12.48
N VAL A 17 1.08 14.32 -12.66
CA VAL A 17 0.70 15.67 -13.10
C VAL A 17 -0.30 16.28 -12.13
N TYR A 18 -0.17 17.58 -11.90
CA TYR A 18 -1.18 18.38 -11.23
C TYR A 18 -2.29 18.73 -12.22
N VAL A 19 -3.54 18.43 -11.85
CA VAL A 19 -4.72 18.80 -12.64
C VAL A 19 -5.58 19.74 -11.77
N PRO A 20 -5.82 20.99 -12.20
CA PRO A 20 -6.72 21.89 -11.49
C PRO A 20 -8.13 21.31 -11.34
N TYR A 21 -8.79 21.57 -10.21
CA TYR A 21 -10.11 21.01 -9.90
C TYR A 21 -11.23 21.46 -10.87
N ASN A 22 -10.99 22.54 -11.62
CA ASN A 22 -11.91 23.12 -12.60
C ASN A 22 -11.36 22.97 -14.04
N ALA A 23 -10.44 22.03 -14.27
CA ALA A 23 -9.91 21.78 -15.60
C ALA A 23 -11.05 21.42 -16.57
N LYS A 24 -11.04 22.06 -17.75
CA LYS A 24 -12.05 21.81 -18.79
C LYS A 24 -11.97 20.35 -19.24
N GLY A 25 -13.13 19.69 -19.32
CA GLY A 25 -13.23 18.27 -19.65
C GLY A 25 -13.13 17.34 -18.44
N MET A 26 -12.89 17.86 -17.23
CA MET A 26 -12.95 17.08 -16.00
C MET A 26 -14.36 17.13 -15.39
N THR A 27 -14.92 15.97 -15.08
CA THR A 27 -16.24 15.85 -14.44
C THR A 27 -16.21 14.86 -13.29
N PHE A 28 -17.07 15.08 -12.30
CA PHE A 28 -17.20 14.23 -11.12
C PHE A 28 -18.51 13.44 -11.17
N GLY A 29 -18.45 12.18 -10.75
CA GLY A 29 -19.63 11.36 -10.51
C GLY A 29 -20.32 11.66 -9.17
N GLU A 30 -21.37 10.91 -8.87
CA GLU A 30 -22.06 10.98 -7.59
C GLU A 30 -21.22 10.35 -6.46
N PRO A 31 -21.23 10.92 -5.23
CA PRO A 31 -20.54 10.33 -4.09
C PRO A 31 -21.00 8.91 -3.75
N TYR A 32 -20.04 8.02 -3.58
CA TYR A 32 -20.29 6.66 -3.15
C TYR A 32 -20.86 6.61 -1.73
N LYS A 33 -21.91 5.80 -1.53
CA LYS A 33 -22.44 5.45 -0.21
C LYS A 33 -21.56 4.38 0.42
N LYS A 34 -20.68 4.78 1.34
CA LYS A 34 -19.65 3.91 1.93
C LYS A 34 -20.00 3.48 3.35
N CYS A 35 -19.42 2.35 3.75
CA CYS A 35 -19.52 1.83 5.10
C CYS A 35 -18.70 2.66 6.10
N GLY A 36 -17.39 2.84 5.87
CA GLY A 36 -16.49 3.63 6.72
C GLY A 36 -16.19 5.01 6.15
N PHE A 37 -15.75 5.94 7.00
CA PHE A 37 -15.44 7.33 6.71
C PHE A 37 -16.60 8.12 6.07
N CYS A 38 -17.83 7.59 6.15
CA CYS A 38 -19.01 8.10 5.44
C CYS A 38 -19.44 9.53 5.80
N MET A 39 -18.90 10.11 6.86
CA MET A 39 -19.18 11.48 7.30
C MET A 39 -17.97 12.42 7.14
N THR A 40 -16.82 11.90 6.71
CA THR A 40 -15.55 12.62 6.71
C THR A 40 -14.94 12.78 5.33
N ASP A 41 -15.25 11.87 4.39
CA ASP A 41 -14.78 11.98 3.02
C ASP A 41 -15.82 11.51 2.00
N GLU A 42 -15.77 12.15 0.83
CA GLU A 42 -16.54 11.77 -0.34
C GLU A 42 -15.60 11.12 -1.35
N ASN A 43 -15.95 9.93 -1.81
CA ASN A 43 -15.25 9.29 -2.93
C ASN A 43 -16.20 9.30 -4.11
N VAL A 44 -15.69 9.72 -5.25
CA VAL A 44 -16.42 9.87 -6.51
C VAL A 44 -15.57 9.33 -7.64
N ASP A 45 -16.21 8.94 -8.72
CA ASP A 45 -15.52 8.79 -10.00
C ASP A 45 -15.09 10.16 -10.51
N ILE A 46 -13.91 10.21 -11.13
CA ILE A 46 -13.41 11.41 -11.79
C ILE A 46 -13.11 11.03 -13.24
N TRP A 47 -13.81 11.68 -14.16
CA TRP A 47 -13.67 11.48 -15.59
C TRP A 47 -12.83 12.60 -16.19
N TYR A 48 -11.94 12.25 -17.10
CA TYR A 48 -11.06 13.17 -17.81
C TYR A 48 -11.28 13.01 -19.32
N GLU A 49 -12.09 13.88 -19.91
CA GLU A 49 -12.41 13.89 -21.34
C GLU A 49 -11.63 14.99 -22.05
N ASN A 50 -10.57 14.62 -22.78
CA ASN A 50 -9.71 15.55 -23.51
C ASN A 50 -9.19 16.71 -22.64
N VAL A 51 -8.82 16.41 -21.39
CA VAL A 51 -8.29 17.39 -20.44
C VAL A 51 -6.88 17.79 -20.85
N GLU A 52 -6.70 19.05 -21.24
CA GLU A 52 -5.40 19.62 -21.54
C GLU A 52 -4.71 20.12 -20.26
N VAL A 53 -3.48 19.65 -20.02
CA VAL A 53 -2.69 20.02 -18.84
C VAL A 53 -1.38 20.65 -19.31
N PRO A 54 -1.06 21.89 -18.90
CA PRO A 54 0.21 22.52 -19.23
C PRO A 54 1.41 21.72 -18.73
N ALA A 55 2.48 21.61 -19.53
CA ALA A 55 3.69 20.85 -19.17
C ALA A 55 4.31 21.27 -17.82
N ARG A 56 4.17 22.55 -17.43
CA ARG A 56 4.61 23.08 -16.12
C ARG A 56 3.93 22.44 -14.91
N TYR A 57 2.84 21.69 -15.10
CA TYR A 57 2.15 20.97 -14.03
C TYR A 57 2.61 19.51 -13.91
N ARG A 58 3.56 19.07 -14.74
CA ARG A 58 4.28 17.82 -14.52
C ARG A 58 5.12 17.94 -13.26
N ILE A 59 5.03 16.92 -12.40
CA ILE A 59 5.72 16.87 -11.11
C ILE A 59 7.04 16.10 -11.24
N ASP A 60 7.08 15.07 -12.09
CA ASP A 60 8.29 14.31 -12.39
C ASP A 60 9.14 15.01 -13.47
N GLU A 61 10.47 14.99 -13.30
CA GLU A 61 11.40 15.67 -14.20
C GLU A 61 11.67 14.87 -15.48
N LYS A 62 11.74 13.54 -15.37
CA LYS A 62 12.05 12.61 -16.47
C LYS A 62 11.14 11.39 -16.44
N PRO A 63 10.92 10.72 -17.60
CA PRO A 63 10.26 9.42 -17.64
C PRO A 63 10.89 8.44 -16.63
N GLY A 64 10.05 7.77 -15.85
CA GLY A 64 10.45 6.85 -14.77
C GLY A 64 10.68 7.49 -13.39
N ASP A 65 10.78 8.82 -13.26
CA ASP A 65 10.81 9.45 -11.92
C ASP A 65 9.42 9.47 -11.26
N GLY A 66 8.36 9.52 -12.06
CA GLY A 66 6.99 9.42 -11.57
C GLY A 66 6.74 8.11 -10.81
N SER A 67 7.24 6.97 -11.29
CA SER A 67 7.09 5.68 -10.58
C SER A 67 7.80 5.68 -9.22
N LYS A 68 9.01 6.26 -9.13
CA LYS A 68 9.71 6.41 -7.84
C LYS A 68 8.94 7.29 -6.87
N ILE A 69 8.38 8.40 -7.35
CA ILE A 69 7.53 9.29 -6.54
C ILE A 69 6.30 8.53 -6.03
N ILE A 70 5.62 7.81 -6.92
CA ILE A 70 4.41 7.05 -6.58
C ILE A 70 4.74 5.94 -5.58
N HIS A 71 5.74 5.10 -5.87
CA HIS A 71 6.08 3.94 -5.04
C HIS A 71 6.69 4.35 -3.69
N GLY A 72 7.71 5.22 -3.71
CA GLY A 72 8.43 5.59 -2.50
C GLY A 72 7.65 6.55 -1.60
N TYR A 73 7.10 7.62 -2.18
CA TYR A 73 6.57 8.73 -1.40
C TYR A 73 5.05 8.68 -1.26
N VAL A 74 4.30 8.53 -2.36
CA VAL A 74 2.82 8.56 -2.29
C VAL A 74 2.29 7.30 -1.62
N ILE A 75 2.71 6.13 -2.11
CA ILE A 75 2.28 4.83 -1.58
C ILE A 75 3.12 4.47 -0.35
N GLY A 76 4.45 4.47 -0.46
CA GLY A 76 5.36 4.04 0.61
C GLY A 76 5.14 4.80 1.93
N LEU A 77 5.36 6.13 1.94
CA LEU A 77 5.09 6.93 3.15
C LEU A 77 3.60 7.02 3.47
N GLY A 78 2.71 6.95 2.47
CA GLY A 78 1.27 6.84 2.68
C GLY A 78 0.88 5.62 3.52
N ARG A 79 1.60 4.50 3.41
CA ARG A 79 1.40 3.31 4.25
C ARG A 79 1.78 3.57 5.70
N LEU A 80 2.84 4.35 5.98
CA LEU A 80 3.20 4.74 7.34
C LEU A 80 2.14 5.67 7.96
N ALA A 81 1.59 6.60 7.17
CA ALA A 81 0.45 7.41 7.60
C ALA A 81 -0.79 6.52 7.90
N GLY A 82 -1.02 5.50 7.08
CA GLY A 82 -2.03 4.47 7.31
C GLY A 82 -1.79 3.70 8.61
N ALA A 83 -0.56 3.29 8.89
CA ALA A 83 -0.18 2.60 10.13
C ALA A 83 -0.48 3.47 11.36
N ALA A 84 -0.07 4.74 11.32
CA ALA A 84 -0.35 5.69 12.39
C ALA A 84 -1.87 5.87 12.63
N ARG A 85 -2.66 5.98 11.56
CA ARG A 85 -4.12 6.11 11.64
C ARG A 85 -4.77 4.85 12.22
N LEU A 86 -4.34 3.65 11.81
CA LEU A 86 -4.82 2.37 12.34
C LEU A 86 -4.48 2.21 13.83
N THR A 87 -3.25 2.56 14.24
CA THR A 87 -2.86 2.57 15.65
C THR A 87 -3.70 3.57 16.46
N GLY A 88 -4.00 4.75 15.89
CA GLY A 88 -4.90 5.73 16.50
C GLY A 88 -6.31 5.17 16.72
N VAL A 89 -6.89 4.54 15.70
CA VAL A 89 -8.18 3.84 15.81
C VAL A 89 -8.16 2.81 16.94
N ALA A 90 -7.15 1.95 16.97
CA ALA A 90 -7.02 0.94 18.02
C ALA A 90 -6.88 1.56 19.43
N THR A 91 -6.15 2.67 19.53
CA THR A 91 -5.95 3.40 20.81
C THR A 91 -7.27 3.98 21.32
N SER A 92 -8.02 4.70 20.48
CA SER A 92 -9.33 5.25 20.87
C SER A 92 -10.31 4.15 21.28
N VAL A 93 -10.31 3.02 20.58
CA VAL A 93 -11.15 1.88 20.95
C VAL A 93 -10.77 1.30 22.31
N LEU A 94 -9.47 1.15 22.60
CA LEU A 94 -9.03 0.70 23.92
C LEU A 94 -9.49 1.66 25.03
N GLU A 95 -9.39 2.97 24.83
CA GLU A 95 -9.86 3.97 25.79
C GLU A 95 -11.36 3.83 26.08
N ILE A 96 -12.18 3.71 25.05
CA ILE A 96 -13.64 3.50 25.18
C ILE A 96 -13.95 2.22 25.97
N VAL A 97 -13.28 1.11 25.64
CA VAL A 97 -13.52 -0.17 26.32
C VAL A 97 -13.03 -0.11 27.77
N LEU A 98 -11.89 0.54 28.06
CA LEU A 98 -11.39 0.68 29.43
C LEU A 98 -12.36 1.47 30.31
N ASP A 99 -12.95 2.53 29.78
CA ASP A 99 -13.96 3.32 30.48
C ASP A 99 -15.24 2.51 30.73
N TRP A 100 -15.78 1.87 29.69
CA TRP A 100 -16.99 1.06 29.81
C TRP A 100 -16.82 -0.15 30.76
N THR A 101 -15.69 -0.85 30.68
CA THR A 101 -15.44 -2.06 31.49
C THR A 101 -15.14 -1.75 32.96
N LYS A 102 -14.79 -0.49 33.29
CA LYS A 102 -14.60 -0.02 34.67
C LYS A 102 -15.92 0.06 35.42
N ASP A 103 -16.96 0.56 34.78
CA ASP A 103 -18.24 0.86 35.45
C ASP A 103 -19.27 -0.27 35.27
N ARG A 104 -19.07 -1.16 34.29
CA ARG A 104 -19.94 -2.32 34.09
C ARG A 104 -19.73 -3.37 35.18
N MET A 105 -20.75 -3.59 36.00
CA MET A 105 -20.74 -4.58 37.08
C MET A 105 -21.39 -5.91 36.66
N ILE A 106 -20.71 -7.03 36.90
CA ILE A 106 -21.29 -8.39 36.82
C ILE A 106 -20.89 -9.17 38.06
N ALA A 107 -21.86 -9.79 38.73
CA ALA A 107 -21.67 -10.56 39.96
C ALA A 107 -20.80 -9.81 41.00
N GLY A 108 -21.17 -8.55 41.28
CA GLY A 108 -20.59 -7.72 42.32
C GLY A 108 -19.20 -7.14 42.04
N LYS A 109 -18.64 -7.30 40.83
CA LYS A 109 -17.33 -6.74 40.45
C LYS A 109 -17.36 -6.08 39.07
N PRO A 110 -16.52 -5.07 38.81
CA PRO A 110 -16.29 -4.57 37.46
C PRO A 110 -15.89 -5.70 36.51
N VAL A 111 -16.40 -5.70 35.28
CA VAL A 111 -16.07 -6.74 34.31
C VAL A 111 -14.58 -6.78 33.98
N ARG A 112 -13.88 -5.63 34.03
CA ARG A 112 -12.42 -5.58 33.84
C ARG A 112 -11.62 -6.37 34.89
N GLU A 113 -12.20 -6.68 36.04
CA GLU A 113 -11.56 -7.53 37.07
C GLU A 113 -11.74 -9.03 36.82
N ARG A 114 -12.45 -9.41 35.75
CA ARG A 114 -12.56 -10.81 35.32
C ARG A 114 -11.38 -11.15 34.42
N SER A 115 -10.77 -12.31 34.64
CA SER A 115 -9.53 -12.74 33.96
C SER A 115 -9.63 -12.65 32.44
N LEU A 116 -10.75 -13.05 31.84
CA LEU A 116 -10.96 -12.97 30.40
C LEU A 116 -10.88 -11.51 29.90
N PHE A 117 -11.63 -10.60 30.52
CA PHE A 117 -11.62 -9.18 30.17
C PHE A 117 -10.22 -8.57 30.37
N ALA A 118 -9.62 -8.79 31.54
CA ALA A 118 -8.29 -8.29 31.86
C ALA A 118 -7.24 -8.76 30.82
N SER A 119 -7.30 -10.04 30.43
CA SER A 119 -6.37 -10.61 29.45
C SER A 119 -6.54 -10.02 28.04
N ILE A 120 -7.78 -9.71 27.63
CA ILE A 120 -8.05 -9.10 26.33
C ILE A 120 -7.58 -7.64 26.33
N LEU A 121 -7.89 -6.88 27.39
CA LEU A 121 -7.43 -5.50 27.56
C LEU A 121 -5.89 -5.40 27.52
N ALA A 122 -5.21 -6.31 28.23
CA ALA A 122 -3.75 -6.39 28.21
C ALA A 122 -3.19 -6.72 26.81
N GLN A 123 -3.86 -7.60 26.06
CA GLN A 123 -3.48 -7.92 24.67
C GLN A 123 -3.67 -6.72 23.74
N MET A 124 -4.79 -6.00 23.85
CA MET A 124 -5.04 -4.78 23.07
C MET A 124 -3.92 -3.75 23.32
N TYR A 125 -3.62 -3.45 24.58
CA TYR A 125 -2.53 -2.53 24.94
C TYR A 125 -1.18 -2.95 24.33
N ARG A 126 -0.78 -4.22 24.53
CA ARG A 126 0.49 -4.74 24.02
C ARG A 126 0.60 -4.61 22.50
N MET A 127 -0.47 -4.96 21.78
CA MET A 127 -0.47 -4.87 20.31
C MET A 127 -0.40 -3.41 19.83
N ILE A 128 -1.14 -2.51 20.47
CA ILE A 128 -1.13 -1.07 20.16
C ILE A 128 0.27 -0.47 20.39
N ASP A 129 0.90 -0.79 21.52
CA ASP A 129 2.23 -0.28 21.85
C ASP A 129 3.27 -0.76 20.83
N LEU A 130 3.27 -2.06 20.49
CA LEU A 130 4.15 -2.60 19.46
C LEU A 130 3.91 -1.97 18.09
N ALA A 131 2.65 -1.75 17.69
CA ALA A 131 2.34 -1.13 16.41
C ALA A 131 2.86 0.31 16.37
N ARG A 132 2.70 1.05 17.47
CA ARG A 132 3.21 2.43 17.62
C ARG A 132 4.71 2.49 17.47
N GLN A 133 5.43 1.68 18.23
CA GLN A 133 6.90 1.63 18.17
C GLN A 133 7.37 1.24 16.77
N TYR A 134 6.68 0.30 16.12
CA TYR A 134 7.09 -0.18 14.82
C TYR A 134 6.97 0.89 13.73
N TYR A 135 5.80 1.51 13.55
CA TYR A 135 5.66 2.52 12.49
C TYR A 135 6.54 3.76 12.76
N LEU A 136 6.74 4.16 14.03
CA LEU A 136 7.63 5.28 14.38
C LEU A 136 9.09 4.95 14.06
N SER A 137 9.55 3.74 14.39
CA SER A 137 10.90 3.27 14.07
C SER A 137 11.13 3.25 12.55
N VAL A 138 10.15 2.76 11.77
CA VAL A 138 10.26 2.74 10.31
C VAL A 138 10.21 4.16 9.71
N THR A 139 9.40 5.05 10.28
CA THR A 139 9.37 6.48 9.89
C THR A 139 10.72 7.14 10.11
N TRP A 140 11.36 6.87 11.25
CA TRP A 140 12.71 7.34 11.53
C TRP A 140 13.74 6.81 10.52
N GLN A 141 13.65 5.53 10.16
CA GLN A 141 14.52 4.94 9.14
C GLN A 141 14.30 5.60 7.77
N ALA A 142 13.05 5.88 7.39
CA ALA A 142 12.74 6.57 6.14
C ALA A 142 13.31 8.00 6.07
N SER A 143 13.49 8.66 7.21
CA SER A 143 14.13 9.98 7.28
C SER A 143 15.66 9.95 7.10
N ARG A 144 16.25 8.75 7.00
CA ARG A 144 17.70 8.52 6.89
C ARG A 144 18.03 7.60 5.70
N PRO A 145 17.69 8.02 4.46
CA PRO A 145 17.92 7.21 3.27
C PRO A 145 19.39 6.86 3.04
N GLU A 146 20.32 7.70 3.53
CA GLU A 146 21.76 7.46 3.48
C GLU A 146 22.22 6.24 4.29
N VAL A 147 21.43 5.81 5.28
CA VAL A 147 21.72 4.64 6.11
C VAL A 147 20.85 3.44 5.71
N TYR A 148 19.55 3.67 5.47
CA TYR A 148 18.57 2.60 5.32
C TYR A 148 18.13 2.34 3.88
N GLY A 149 18.62 3.14 2.94
CA GLY A 149 18.25 3.10 1.53
C GLY A 149 17.08 4.02 1.20
N GLU A 150 16.92 4.26 -0.09
CA GLU A 150 15.90 5.16 -0.61
C GLU A 150 14.47 4.66 -0.30
N PRO A 151 13.48 5.55 -0.14
CA PRO A 151 12.10 5.17 0.18
C PRO A 151 11.46 4.24 -0.86
N TRP A 152 11.87 4.30 -2.13
CA TRP A 152 11.39 3.41 -3.19
C TRP A 152 12.15 2.08 -3.28
N SER A 153 13.17 1.86 -2.44
CA SER A 153 13.90 0.59 -2.42
C SER A 153 12.98 -0.56 -1.95
N PRO A 154 13.08 -1.78 -2.52
CA PRO A 154 12.24 -2.91 -2.13
C PRO A 154 12.27 -3.21 -0.63
N HIS A 155 13.43 -3.07 0.01
CA HIS A 155 13.60 -3.27 1.46
C HIS A 155 12.83 -2.23 2.28
N MET A 156 12.87 -0.95 1.90
CA MET A 156 12.11 0.09 2.61
C MET A 156 10.61 -0.05 2.38
N ILE A 157 10.19 -0.39 1.16
CA ILE A 157 8.79 -0.70 0.84
C ILE A 157 8.29 -1.89 1.67
N ALA A 158 9.10 -2.94 1.85
CA ALA A 158 8.76 -4.07 2.73
C ALA A 158 8.50 -3.62 4.17
N LYS A 159 9.35 -2.74 4.72
CA LYS A 159 9.16 -2.19 6.07
C LYS A 159 7.90 -1.35 6.19
N PHE A 160 7.62 -0.47 5.22
CA PHE A 160 6.40 0.35 5.21
C PHE A 160 5.15 -0.52 5.19
N SER A 161 5.18 -1.54 4.34
CA SER A 161 4.10 -2.52 4.18
C SER A 161 3.88 -3.33 5.45
N SER A 162 4.97 -3.81 6.07
CA SER A 162 4.92 -4.57 7.32
C SER A 162 4.38 -3.74 8.49
N ALA A 163 4.79 -2.48 8.62
CA ALA A 163 4.28 -1.60 9.67
C ALA A 163 2.76 -1.37 9.52
N ARG A 164 2.29 -1.14 8.28
CA ARG A 164 0.87 -0.89 8.01
C ARG A 164 0.01 -2.14 8.15
N SER A 165 0.44 -3.28 7.62
CA SER A 165 -0.33 -4.52 7.72
C SER A 165 -0.48 -4.95 9.18
N PHE A 166 0.60 -4.89 9.97
CA PHE A 166 0.56 -5.19 11.40
C PHE A 166 -0.38 -4.23 12.15
N ALA A 167 -0.28 -2.91 11.91
CA ALA A 167 -1.22 -1.95 12.51
C ALA A 167 -2.68 -2.25 12.11
N GLY A 168 -2.91 -2.75 10.90
CA GLY A 168 -4.22 -3.19 10.43
C GLY A 168 -4.76 -4.41 11.19
N GLU A 169 -3.91 -5.38 11.48
CA GLU A 169 -4.25 -6.53 12.34
C GLU A 169 -4.57 -6.08 13.77
N VAL A 170 -3.80 -5.13 14.32
CA VAL A 170 -4.06 -4.54 15.64
C VAL A 170 -5.41 -3.83 15.69
N ALA A 171 -5.72 -2.98 14.71
CA ALA A 171 -6.99 -2.27 14.65
C ALA A 171 -8.17 -3.23 14.47
N MET A 172 -8.01 -4.26 13.64
CA MET A 172 -9.01 -5.33 13.51
C MET A 172 -9.24 -6.04 14.83
N PHE A 173 -8.18 -6.49 15.52
CA PHE A 173 -8.30 -7.17 16.80
C PHE A 173 -9.01 -6.31 17.84
N CYS A 174 -8.57 -5.05 18.00
CA CYS A 174 -9.10 -4.15 19.01
C CYS A 174 -10.59 -3.82 18.77
N THR A 175 -10.96 -3.51 17.52
CA THR A 175 -12.37 -3.19 17.18
C THR A 175 -13.30 -4.38 17.34
N ASN A 176 -12.89 -5.58 16.90
CA ASN A 176 -13.69 -6.80 17.08
C ASN A 176 -13.84 -7.13 18.57
N LYS A 177 -12.75 -7.11 19.35
CA LYS A 177 -12.82 -7.42 20.79
C LYS A 177 -13.59 -6.37 21.58
N ALA A 178 -13.53 -5.11 21.20
CA ALA A 178 -14.37 -4.08 21.80
C ALA A 178 -15.86 -4.38 21.62
N MET A 179 -16.30 -4.76 20.41
CA MET A 179 -17.68 -5.17 20.17
C MET A 179 -18.10 -6.36 21.04
N GLU A 180 -17.26 -7.39 21.10
CA GLU A 180 -17.54 -8.58 21.92
C GLU A 180 -17.63 -8.25 23.42
N LEU A 181 -16.70 -7.44 23.94
CA LEU A 181 -16.65 -7.09 25.36
C LEU A 181 -17.82 -6.20 25.79
N MET A 182 -18.22 -5.25 24.93
CA MET A 182 -19.27 -4.27 25.22
C MET A 182 -20.69 -4.77 24.87
N GLY A 183 -20.79 -5.89 24.16
CA GLY A 183 -22.07 -6.44 23.71
C GLY A 183 -22.84 -5.45 22.84
N SER A 184 -24.13 -5.24 23.14
CA SER A 184 -24.99 -4.32 22.38
C SER A 184 -24.47 -2.88 22.33
N TYR A 185 -23.74 -2.43 23.36
CA TYR A 185 -23.15 -1.09 23.40
C TYR A 185 -21.96 -0.93 22.44
N GLY A 186 -21.29 -2.02 22.09
CA GLY A 186 -20.23 -2.00 21.08
C GLY A 186 -20.78 -1.99 19.66
N TYR A 187 -22.00 -2.52 19.47
CA TYR A 187 -22.68 -2.55 18.18
C TYR A 187 -23.55 -1.31 17.92
N SER A 188 -23.98 -0.60 18.97
CA SER A 188 -24.79 0.61 18.87
C SER A 188 -23.96 1.86 18.56
N PHE A 189 -24.63 2.90 18.06
CA PHE A 189 -24.00 4.18 17.75
C PHE A 189 -23.58 4.99 18.99
N GLU A 190 -24.14 4.70 20.16
CA GLU A 190 -23.97 5.53 21.37
C GLU A 190 -22.51 5.68 21.80
N MET A 191 -21.73 4.60 21.71
CA MET A 191 -20.32 4.57 22.13
C MET A 191 -19.34 4.63 20.95
N ASN A 192 -19.83 4.78 19.71
CA ASN A 192 -19.05 4.92 18.47
C ASN A 192 -18.06 3.77 18.16
N VAL A 193 -18.08 2.63 18.87
CA VAL A 193 -17.20 1.50 18.58
C VAL A 193 -17.47 0.94 17.18
N GLU A 194 -18.73 0.87 16.78
CA GLU A 194 -19.13 0.45 15.43
C GLU A 194 -18.54 1.36 14.34
N LYS A 195 -18.41 2.66 14.61
CA LYS A 195 -17.79 3.61 13.68
C LYS A 195 -16.33 3.27 13.47
N TYR A 196 -15.57 3.06 14.54
CA TYR A 196 -14.16 2.66 14.45
C TYR A 196 -14.00 1.31 13.74
N TYR A 197 -14.94 0.39 13.94
CA TYR A 197 -14.97 -0.89 13.22
C TYR A 197 -15.19 -0.71 11.71
N ARG A 198 -16.11 0.16 11.29
CA ARG A 198 -16.31 0.46 9.86
C ARG A 198 -15.10 1.19 9.26
N ASP A 199 -14.53 2.12 10.02
CA ASP A 199 -13.45 3.02 9.59
C ASP A 199 -12.10 2.30 9.45
N TYR A 200 -11.73 1.39 10.37
CA TYR A 200 -10.45 0.69 10.23
C TYR A 200 -10.37 -0.11 8.92
N LYS A 201 -11.52 -0.64 8.46
CA LYS A 201 -11.54 -1.53 7.30
C LYS A 201 -11.10 -0.82 6.02
N ILE A 202 -11.58 0.40 5.80
CA ILE A 202 -11.17 1.18 4.62
C ILE A 202 -9.70 1.62 4.73
N ILE A 203 -9.23 1.99 5.92
CA ILE A 203 -7.81 2.32 6.13
C ILE A 203 -6.92 1.09 5.86
N GLN A 204 -7.36 -0.11 6.27
CA GLN A 204 -6.69 -1.37 5.96
C GLN A 204 -6.67 -1.67 4.46
N MET A 205 -7.62 -1.17 3.67
CA MET A 205 -7.70 -1.42 2.22
C MET A 205 -6.95 -0.40 1.37
N TRP A 206 -6.72 0.82 1.87
CA TRP A 206 -5.97 1.83 1.14
C TRP A 206 -4.59 1.33 0.69
N LEU A 207 -4.14 1.84 -0.46
CA LEU A 207 -2.79 1.63 -0.99
C LEU A 207 -2.43 0.15 -1.26
N GLY A 208 -3.44 -0.65 -1.64
CA GLY A 208 -3.29 -2.03 -2.09
C GLY A 208 -3.76 -3.10 -1.10
N GLY A 209 -4.12 -2.72 0.13
CA GLY A 209 -4.64 -3.66 1.11
C GLY A 209 -3.58 -4.54 1.77
N ALA A 210 -3.99 -5.30 2.80
CA ALA A 210 -3.07 -6.11 3.60
C ALA A 210 -2.40 -7.23 2.79
N GLN A 211 -3.09 -7.75 1.78
CA GLN A 211 -2.55 -8.79 0.90
C GLN A 211 -1.39 -8.27 0.05
N ARG A 212 -1.53 -7.06 -0.51
CA ARG A 212 -0.44 -6.43 -1.28
C ARG A 212 0.77 -6.15 -0.40
N ASP A 213 0.55 -5.75 0.85
CA ASP A 213 1.64 -5.51 1.80
C ASP A 213 2.48 -6.76 2.04
N LEU A 214 1.84 -7.93 2.20
CA LEU A 214 2.56 -9.19 2.38
C LEU A 214 3.44 -9.54 1.17
N LEU A 215 2.95 -9.24 -0.04
CA LEU A 215 3.74 -9.42 -1.26
C LEU A 215 4.92 -8.44 -1.33
N ASP A 216 4.76 -7.21 -0.86
CA ASP A 216 5.86 -6.25 -0.74
C ASP A 216 6.92 -6.69 0.25
N ILE A 217 6.50 -7.31 1.36
CA ILE A 217 7.43 -7.88 2.34
C ILE A 217 8.23 -9.02 1.71
N ALA A 218 7.58 -9.95 1.03
CA ALA A 218 8.27 -11.02 0.30
C ALA A 218 9.25 -10.47 -0.74
N GLN A 219 8.81 -9.48 -1.52
CA GLN A 219 9.61 -8.80 -2.53
C GLN A 219 10.85 -8.12 -1.95
N GLY A 220 10.76 -7.48 -0.78
CA GLY A 220 11.91 -6.85 -0.13
C GLY A 220 12.87 -7.83 0.55
N LEU A 221 12.41 -9.03 0.90
CA LEU A 221 13.25 -10.06 1.56
C LEU A 221 14.06 -10.89 0.56
N TYR A 222 13.45 -11.33 -0.54
CA TYR A 222 14.09 -12.24 -1.50
C TYR A 222 13.70 -11.98 -2.96
N GLY A 223 13.05 -10.86 -3.26
CA GLY A 223 12.64 -10.54 -4.62
C GLY A 223 13.83 -10.33 -5.59
N PRO A 224 13.56 -10.27 -6.90
CA PRO A 224 12.24 -10.16 -7.53
C PRO A 224 11.47 -11.49 -7.58
N PHE A 225 10.30 -11.51 -6.95
CA PHE A 225 9.40 -12.67 -6.98
C PHE A 225 8.31 -12.43 -8.02
N ARG A 226 8.16 -13.39 -8.95
CA ARG A 226 7.01 -13.51 -9.84
C ARG A 226 6.17 -14.67 -9.34
N TRP A 227 4.85 -14.49 -9.19
CA TRP A 227 4.01 -15.65 -8.87
C TRP A 227 4.05 -16.66 -10.02
N GLY A 228 4.02 -17.95 -9.69
CA GLY A 228 3.98 -19.00 -10.71
C GLY A 228 2.81 -18.76 -11.67
N GLY A 229 3.09 -18.70 -12.98
CA GLY A 229 2.09 -18.37 -14.00
C GLY A 229 1.89 -16.87 -14.26
N TYR A 230 2.71 -15.97 -13.70
CA TYR A 230 2.68 -14.53 -14.03
C TYR A 230 2.83 -14.27 -15.53
N GLU A 231 3.83 -14.87 -16.17
CA GLU A 231 4.05 -14.77 -17.62
C GLU A 231 2.89 -15.35 -18.42
N GLU A 232 2.29 -16.43 -17.94
CA GLU A 232 1.15 -17.08 -18.59
C GLU A 232 -0.11 -16.22 -18.48
N TRP A 233 -0.35 -15.61 -17.31
CA TRP A 233 -1.44 -14.67 -17.07
C TRP A 233 -1.28 -13.40 -17.89
N LEU A 234 -0.08 -12.80 -17.91
CA LEU A 234 0.24 -11.68 -18.79
C LEU A 234 0.01 -12.04 -20.25
N GLY A 235 0.49 -13.22 -20.68
CA GLY A 235 0.29 -13.72 -22.04
C GLY A 235 -1.18 -14.00 -22.38
N ARG A 236 -2.04 -14.28 -21.40
CA ARG A 236 -3.50 -14.43 -21.58
C ARG A 236 -4.21 -13.07 -21.71
N ILE A 237 -3.80 -12.07 -20.93
CA ILE A 237 -4.44 -10.73 -20.94
C ILE A 237 -3.95 -9.87 -22.09
N HIS A 238 -2.66 -9.87 -22.37
CA HIS A 238 -2.03 -9.01 -23.38
C HIS A 238 -1.71 -9.74 -24.69
N GLY A 239 -2.02 -11.04 -24.78
CA GLY A 239 -1.60 -11.91 -25.88
C GLY A 239 -0.14 -12.38 -25.71
N LYS A 240 0.23 -13.47 -26.39
CA LYS A 240 1.58 -14.10 -26.32
C LYS A 240 2.75 -13.19 -26.75
N ALA A 241 2.48 -12.00 -27.26
CA ALA A 241 3.51 -11.02 -27.57
C ALA A 241 3.68 -10.12 -26.36
N ASN A 242 4.77 -10.28 -25.62
CA ASN A 242 5.26 -9.23 -24.75
C ASN A 242 5.52 -7.99 -25.64
N PRO A 243 4.70 -6.93 -25.58
CA PRO A 243 4.76 -5.82 -26.53
C PRO A 243 6.10 -5.07 -26.45
N ILE A 244 6.81 -5.20 -25.32
CA ILE A 244 8.16 -4.69 -25.11
C ILE A 244 9.16 -5.47 -25.97
N LYS A 245 9.12 -6.81 -25.97
CA LYS A 245 10.04 -7.63 -26.80
C LYS A 245 9.79 -7.43 -28.28
N SER A 246 8.53 -7.38 -28.73
CA SER A 246 8.22 -7.22 -30.15
C SER A 246 8.57 -5.83 -30.69
N ASN A 247 8.40 -4.77 -29.89
CA ASN A 247 8.77 -3.42 -30.29
C ASN A 247 10.28 -3.18 -30.23
N VAL A 248 10.98 -3.75 -29.25
CA VAL A 248 12.46 -3.69 -29.18
C VAL A 248 13.08 -4.43 -30.36
N ASP A 249 12.58 -5.62 -30.71
CA ASP A 249 13.08 -6.39 -31.86
C ASP A 249 12.87 -5.66 -33.19
N LYS A 250 11.68 -5.06 -33.37
CA LYS A 250 11.36 -4.26 -34.55
C LYS A 250 12.26 -3.02 -34.63
N THR A 251 12.37 -2.27 -33.54
CA THR A 251 13.17 -1.03 -33.47
C THR A 251 14.67 -1.28 -33.68
N LEU A 252 15.23 -2.35 -33.08
CA LEU A 252 16.63 -2.75 -33.31
C LEU A 252 16.84 -3.22 -34.76
N SER A 253 15.91 -3.99 -35.32
CA SER A 253 16.04 -4.45 -36.71
C SER A 253 16.00 -3.29 -37.71
N GLU A 254 15.18 -2.27 -37.45
CA GLU A 254 15.05 -1.06 -38.26
C GLU A 254 16.25 -0.11 -38.09
N ALA A 255 16.86 -0.05 -36.91
CA ALA A 255 17.96 0.86 -36.61
C ALA A 255 19.35 0.36 -37.06
N VAL A 256 19.64 -0.95 -36.93
CA VAL A 256 20.99 -1.50 -37.17
C VAL A 256 21.04 -2.66 -38.18
N GLY A 257 19.88 -3.07 -38.73
CA GLY A 257 19.78 -4.17 -39.67
C GLY A 257 19.79 -5.55 -39.00
N GLY A 258 19.27 -6.56 -39.71
CA GLY A 258 18.91 -7.86 -39.13
C GLY A 258 20.05 -8.73 -38.60
N SER A 259 21.29 -8.56 -39.08
CA SER A 259 22.45 -9.30 -38.57
C SER A 259 23.05 -8.68 -37.31
N GLU A 260 23.14 -7.35 -37.26
CA GLU A 260 23.69 -6.61 -36.12
C GLU A 260 22.71 -6.59 -34.94
N SER A 261 21.40 -6.47 -35.22
CA SER A 261 20.32 -6.64 -34.24
C SER A 261 20.40 -8.00 -33.52
N LYS A 262 20.70 -9.08 -34.26
CA LYS A 262 20.88 -10.42 -33.66
C LYS A 262 22.14 -10.54 -32.80
N ARG A 263 23.22 -9.80 -33.12
CA ARG A 263 24.45 -9.80 -32.32
C ARG A 263 24.24 -9.05 -31.02
N ILE A 264 23.70 -7.83 -31.08
CA ILE A 264 23.41 -7.00 -29.91
C ILE A 264 22.42 -7.71 -28.97
N LYS A 265 21.44 -8.43 -29.53
CA LYS A 265 20.50 -9.22 -28.72
C LYS A 265 21.17 -10.37 -27.97
N ARG A 266 22.11 -11.09 -28.60
CA ARG A 266 22.89 -12.14 -27.91
C ARG A 266 23.81 -11.59 -26.82
N GLU A 267 24.32 -10.38 -27.00
CA GLU A 267 25.16 -9.71 -25.99
C GLU A 267 24.30 -9.24 -24.81
N LEU A 268 23.14 -8.62 -25.05
CA LEU A 268 22.19 -8.23 -24.00
C LEU A 268 21.57 -9.41 -23.25
N GLU A 269 21.27 -10.51 -23.94
CA GLU A 269 20.76 -11.74 -23.30
C GLU A 269 21.82 -12.38 -22.39
N LYS A 270 23.11 -12.29 -22.73
CA LYS A 270 24.22 -12.69 -21.85
C LYS A 270 24.37 -11.79 -20.62
N ASP A 271 24.14 -10.49 -20.76
CA ASP A 271 24.22 -9.54 -19.64
C ASP A 271 22.99 -9.62 -18.70
N MET A 272 21.86 -10.11 -19.21
CA MET A 272 20.62 -10.32 -18.45
C MET A 272 20.53 -11.70 -17.78
N GLU A 273 21.32 -12.68 -18.22
CA GLU A 273 21.57 -13.89 -17.44
C GLU A 273 22.50 -13.54 -16.28
N TYR A 274 21.89 -13.06 -15.19
CA TYR A 274 22.54 -13.08 -13.89
C TYR A 274 22.82 -14.55 -13.53
N ASP A 275 24.05 -15.01 -13.80
CA ASP A 275 24.51 -16.36 -13.45
C ASP A 275 24.63 -16.46 -11.92
N LEU A 276 23.51 -16.88 -11.31
CA LEU A 276 23.39 -17.15 -9.89
C LEU A 276 24.44 -18.17 -9.41
N ASP A 277 24.84 -19.12 -10.26
CA ASP A 277 25.82 -20.15 -9.91
C ASP A 277 27.26 -19.58 -9.89
N GLU A 278 27.57 -18.61 -10.77
CA GLU A 278 28.86 -17.90 -10.73
C GLU A 278 28.95 -16.92 -9.55
N ALA A 279 27.85 -16.24 -9.20
CA ALA A 279 27.79 -15.34 -8.05
C ALA A 279 27.91 -16.09 -6.70
N LEU A 280 27.42 -17.33 -6.63
CA LEU A 280 27.50 -18.17 -5.43
C LEU A 280 28.87 -18.84 -5.23
N LYS A 281 29.68 -19.02 -6.29
CA LYS A 281 31.04 -19.59 -6.21
C LYS A 281 32.10 -18.63 -5.66
N LYS A 282 31.82 -17.32 -5.59
CA LYS A 282 32.74 -16.28 -5.08
C LYS A 282 32.57 -15.97 -3.58
N ARG A 283 32.02 -16.90 -2.79
CA ARG A 283 31.99 -16.84 -1.31
C ARG A 283 32.95 -17.83 -0.68
#